data_AF-A0AAN7C0V4-F1
#
_entry.id   AF-A0AAN7C0V4-F1
#
_cell.length_a   1.000
_cell.length_b   1.000
_cell.length_c   1.000
_cell.angle_alpha   90.00
_cell.angle_beta   90.00
_cell.angle_gamma   90.00
#
_symmetry.space_group_name_H-M   'P 1'
#
loop_
_entity.id
_entity.type
_entity.pdbx_description
1 polymer ?
#
loop_
_entity_poly.entity_id
_entity_poly.type
_entity_poly.pdbx_seq_one_letter_code
_entity_poly.pdbx_strand_id
1 'polypeptide(L)'
;MDEYTCSLRGNADMYGLGIRLGFYIQWLAGAIAALLRVERDAVAARSAIFGFSLATFVAVVVQTATSTNTAIDIYIPLLLCFGFFYSLPAIHYWTTYFWRKNDNSLNPTVVVASREFDILQMTLLLAVSGLKLWFWATRVLQSNNRPECLEYGFLFCRLELKDNAMRSVNICIDCGMIFFFIWKLYKMINSSKPLEQALPNEKEEDIK
;
A
#
# COMPACT_ATOMS: atom_id res chain seq x y z
N MET A 1 -41.63 17.99 12.18
CA MET A 1 -40.76 17.80 11.01
C MET A 1 -39.44 17.38 11.56
N ASP A 2 -39.22 16.07 11.66
CA ASP A 2 -37.96 15.54 12.17
C ASP A 2 -36.93 15.67 11.04
N GLU A 3 -35.93 16.50 11.28
CA GLU A 3 -34.76 16.62 10.44
C GLU A 3 -33.99 15.30 10.58
N TYR A 4 -34.13 14.39 9.61
CA TYR A 4 -33.34 13.15 9.57
C TYR A 4 -31.88 13.52 9.32
N THR A 5 -31.17 13.91 10.38
CA THR A 5 -29.72 14.07 10.33
C THR A 5 -29.10 12.68 10.23
N CYS A 6 -28.67 12.30 9.03
CA CYS A 6 -27.84 11.13 8.82
C CYS A 6 -26.50 11.31 9.58
N SER A 7 -26.47 10.88 10.84
CA SER A 7 -25.29 10.87 11.68
C SER A 7 -24.57 9.53 11.48
N LEU A 8 -23.60 9.50 10.57
CA LEU A 8 -22.69 8.38 10.49
C LEU A 8 -21.75 8.46 11.70
N ARG A 9 -21.98 7.63 12.72
CA ARG A 9 -21.09 7.53 13.88
C ARG A 9 -19.81 6.79 13.46
N GLY A 10 -18.88 7.54 12.89
CA GLY A 10 -17.63 7.01 12.39
C GLY A 10 -16.75 6.42 13.49
N ASN A 11 -16.00 5.36 13.16
CA ASN A 11 -15.07 4.74 14.11
C ASN A 11 -13.78 5.56 14.25
N ALA A 12 -13.70 6.37 15.32
CA ALA A 12 -12.54 7.18 15.64
C ALA A 12 -11.27 6.35 15.89
N ASP A 13 -11.39 5.08 16.25
CA ASP A 13 -10.26 4.18 16.48
C ASP A 13 -9.60 3.69 15.18
N MET A 14 -10.32 3.74 14.04
CA MET A 14 -9.78 3.30 12.75
C MET A 14 -9.19 4.42 11.91
N TYR A 15 -9.84 5.59 11.94
CA TYR A 15 -9.48 6.72 11.08
C TYR A 15 -9.71 8.05 11.78
N GLY A 16 -9.64 8.07 13.10
CA GLY A 16 -9.63 9.31 13.86
C GLY A 16 -8.56 10.28 13.37
N LEU A 17 -8.71 11.54 13.77
CA LEU A 17 -7.83 12.63 13.32
C LEU A 17 -6.34 12.29 13.49
N GLY A 18 -5.97 11.70 14.62
CA GLY A 18 -4.59 11.31 14.92
C GLY A 18 -4.02 10.27 13.95
N ILE A 19 -4.79 9.23 13.59
CA ILE A 19 -4.33 8.18 12.66
C ILE A 19 -4.11 8.78 11.27
N ARG A 20 -5.06 9.60 10.78
CA ARG A 20 -4.94 10.26 9.48
C ARG A 20 -3.72 11.17 9.42
N LEU A 21 -3.55 12.04 10.43
CA LEU A 21 -2.39 12.92 10.53
C LEU A 21 -1.08 12.12 10.60
N GLY A 22 -1.06 11.01 11.35
CA GLY A 22 0.08 10.10 11.42
C GLY A 22 0.49 9.61 10.03
N PHE A 23 -0.45 9.07 9.26
CA PHE A 23 -0.19 8.64 7.88
C PHE A 23 0.29 9.79 7.00
N TYR A 24 -0.37 10.95 7.01
CA TYR A 24 0.03 12.08 6.16
C TYR A 24 1.43 12.59 6.48
N ILE A 25 1.78 12.70 7.77
CA ILE A 25 3.12 13.11 8.21
C ILE A 25 4.15 12.06 7.80
N GLN A 26 3.84 10.77 7.94
CA GLN A 26 4.73 9.69 7.50
C GLN A 26 4.95 9.70 5.98
N TRP A 27 3.91 9.95 5.19
CA TRP A 27 4.04 10.06 3.74
C TRP A 27 4.91 11.25 3.35
N LEU A 28 4.69 12.40 3.99
CA LEU A 28 5.49 13.60 3.78
C LEU A 28 6.96 13.36 4.17
N ALA A 29 7.20 12.74 5.32
CA ALA A 29 8.55 12.40 5.78
C ALA A 29 9.25 11.44 4.80
N GLY A 30 8.54 10.43 4.29
CA GLY A 30 9.07 9.52 3.27
C GLY A 30 9.39 10.23 1.96
N ALA A 31 8.54 11.16 1.51
CA ALA A 31 8.78 11.97 0.32
C ALA A 31 9.99 12.90 0.50
N ILE A 32 10.09 13.59 1.64
CA ILE A 32 11.23 14.47 1.95
C ILE A 32 12.53 13.67 2.02
N ALA A 33 12.54 12.52 2.71
CA ALA A 33 13.72 11.66 2.81
C ALA A 33 14.18 11.16 1.43
N ALA A 34 13.24 10.82 0.54
CA ALA A 34 13.54 10.44 -0.84
C ALA A 34 14.09 11.62 -1.67
N LEU A 35 13.59 12.83 -1.45
CA LEU A 35 14.08 14.05 -2.12
C LEU A 35 15.47 14.47 -1.64
N LEU A 36 15.75 14.36 -0.35
CA LEU A 36 17.04 14.72 0.27
C LEU A 36 18.12 13.65 0.10
N ARG A 37 17.76 12.45 -0.39
CA ARG A 37 18.70 11.34 -0.65
C ARG A 37 19.45 10.84 0.59
N VAL A 38 18.87 11.05 1.78
CA VAL A 38 19.43 10.53 3.03
C VAL A 38 18.94 9.10 3.20
N GLU A 39 19.78 8.13 2.83
CA GLU A 39 19.43 6.70 2.82
C GLU A 39 18.91 6.23 4.19
N ARG A 40 19.60 6.61 5.27
CA ARG A 40 19.22 6.25 6.64
C ARG A 40 17.80 6.68 6.98
N ASP A 41 17.45 7.91 6.66
CA ASP A 41 16.15 8.49 6.97
C ASP A 41 15.06 7.87 6.08
N ALA A 42 15.40 7.56 4.82
CA ALA A 42 14.48 6.90 3.91
C ALA A 42 14.18 5.45 4.33
N VAL A 43 15.18 4.71 4.83
CA VAL A 43 14.97 3.37 5.43
C VAL A 43 14.12 3.45 6.69
N ALA A 44 14.39 4.43 7.55
CA ALA A 44 13.60 4.66 8.77
C ALA A 44 12.14 5.01 8.44
N ALA A 45 11.92 5.91 7.48
CA ALA A 45 10.59 6.28 7.01
C ALA A 45 9.83 5.09 6.40
N ARG A 46 10.49 4.28 5.55
CA ARG A 46 9.88 3.06 4.98
C ARG A 46 9.49 2.06 6.06
N SER A 47 10.35 1.84 7.06
CA SER A 47 10.06 0.95 8.19
C SER A 47 8.87 1.46 9.02
N ALA A 48 8.81 2.76 9.28
CA ALA A 48 7.71 3.39 10.00
C ALA A 48 6.37 3.26 9.24
N ILE A 49 6.37 3.53 7.93
CA ILE A 49 5.20 3.37 7.06
C ILE A 49 4.75 1.91 7.03
N PHE A 50 5.68 0.96 6.91
CA PHE A 50 5.37 -0.47 6.96
C PHE A 50 4.69 -0.86 8.27
N GLY A 51 5.25 -0.45 9.41
CA GLY A 51 4.68 -0.75 10.72
C GLY A 51 3.28 -0.18 10.90
N PHE A 52 3.07 1.08 10.48
CA PHE A 52 1.77 1.75 10.57
C PHE A 52 0.72 1.09 9.67
N SER A 53 1.09 0.76 8.43
CA SER A 53 0.22 0.05 7.49
C SER A 53 -0.10 -1.37 7.97
N LEU A 54 0.86 -2.08 8.57
CA LEU A 54 0.64 -3.41 9.13
C LEU A 54 -0.35 -3.36 10.30
N ALA A 55 -0.13 -2.46 11.26
CA ALA A 55 -1.00 -2.30 12.41
C ALA A 55 -2.43 -1.94 11.98
N THR A 56 -2.55 -0.99 11.05
CA THR A 56 -3.85 -0.58 10.50
C THR A 56 -4.53 -1.72 9.75
N PHE A 57 -3.79 -2.49 8.95
CA PHE A 57 -4.32 -3.66 8.24
C PHE A 57 -4.86 -4.70 9.21
N VAL A 58 -4.11 -5.04 10.26
CA VAL A 58 -4.57 -5.99 11.29
C VAL A 58 -5.84 -5.47 11.98
N ALA A 59 -5.87 -4.18 12.35
CA ALA A 59 -7.06 -3.58 12.94
C ALA A 59 -8.29 -3.68 12.02
N VAL A 60 -8.13 -3.40 10.72
CA VAL A 60 -9.21 -3.56 9.74
C VAL A 60 -9.68 -5.00 9.63
N VAL A 61 -8.76 -5.97 9.58
CA VAL A 61 -9.12 -7.39 9.50
C VAL A 61 -9.93 -7.83 10.73
N VAL A 62 -9.46 -7.48 11.93
CA VAL A 62 -10.13 -7.83 13.19
C VAL A 62 -11.52 -7.18 13.28
N GLN A 63 -11.62 -5.91 12.92
CA GLN A 63 -12.92 -5.23 12.98
C GLN A 63 -13.88 -5.65 11.87
N THR A 64 -13.36 -6.05 10.70
CA THR A 64 -14.17 -6.65 9.63
C THR A 64 -14.74 -7.99 10.08
N ALA A 65 -13.96 -8.80 10.82
CA ALA A 65 -14.41 -10.08 11.35
C ALA A 65 -15.51 -9.94 12.41
N THR A 66 -15.49 -8.87 13.21
CA THR A 66 -16.50 -8.60 14.24
C THR A 66 -17.79 -7.96 13.71
N SER A 67 -17.86 -7.64 12.40
CA SER A 67 -19.07 -7.20 11.68
C SER A 67 -19.75 -5.92 12.21
N THR A 68 -19.08 -5.13 13.04
CA THR A 68 -19.61 -3.88 13.60
C THR A 68 -19.45 -2.67 12.68
N ASN A 69 -18.77 -2.84 11.55
CA ASN A 69 -18.22 -1.74 10.77
C ASN A 69 -19.07 -1.39 9.54
N THR A 70 -19.18 -0.09 9.28
CA THR A 70 -19.72 0.47 8.02
C THR A 70 -18.71 0.31 6.89
N ALA A 71 -19.13 0.45 5.64
CA ALA A 71 -18.22 0.30 4.51
C ALA A 71 -17.12 1.38 4.53
N ILE A 72 -17.44 2.58 5.03
CA ILE A 72 -16.52 3.71 5.19
C ILE A 72 -15.41 3.37 6.20
N ASP A 73 -15.75 2.64 7.27
CA ASP A 73 -14.77 2.24 8.29
C ASP A 73 -13.69 1.29 7.75
N ILE A 74 -13.99 0.55 6.68
CA ILE A 74 -13.03 -0.32 6.00
C ILE A 74 -12.30 0.46 4.90
N TYR A 75 -13.03 1.27 4.13
CA TYR A 75 -12.50 1.99 2.99
C TYR A 75 -11.37 2.98 3.33
N ILE A 76 -11.56 3.81 4.37
CA ILE A 76 -10.59 4.86 4.71
C ILE A 76 -9.25 4.27 5.14
N PRO A 77 -9.19 3.30 6.08
CA PRO A 77 -7.93 2.65 6.44
C PRO A 77 -7.23 1.96 5.27
N LEU A 78 -7.99 1.30 4.37
CA LEU A 78 -7.42 0.70 3.17
C LEU A 78 -6.79 1.74 2.24
N LEU A 79 -7.41 2.92 2.12
CA LEU A 79 -6.85 4.05 1.39
C LEU A 79 -5.57 4.58 2.05
N LEU A 80 -5.55 4.69 3.39
CA LEU A 80 -4.38 5.13 4.14
C LEU A 80 -3.20 4.16 3.99
N CYS A 81 -3.44 2.85 4.02
CA CYS A 81 -2.37 1.86 3.79
C CYS A 81 -1.72 1.99 2.40
N PHE A 82 -2.47 2.44 1.39
CA PHE A 82 -2.02 2.55 0.00
C PHE A 82 -1.54 3.93 -0.43
N GLY A 83 -1.91 5.00 0.28
CA GLY A 83 -1.67 6.38 -0.15
C GLY A 83 -0.22 6.69 -0.47
N PHE A 84 0.72 6.21 0.37
CA PHE A 84 2.15 6.38 0.11
C PHE A 84 2.60 5.72 -1.20
N PHE A 85 2.09 4.53 -1.50
CA PHE A 85 2.51 3.75 -2.65
C PHE A 85 2.07 4.38 -3.97
N TYR A 86 0.93 5.09 -3.99
CA TYR A 86 0.52 5.89 -5.15
C TYR A 86 1.46 7.07 -5.43
N SER A 87 2.15 7.59 -4.40
CA SER A 87 3.10 8.70 -4.56
C SER A 87 4.47 8.24 -5.08
N LEU A 88 4.83 6.96 -4.91
CA LEU A 88 6.15 6.44 -5.29
C LEU A 88 6.49 6.60 -6.77
N PRO A 89 5.61 6.30 -7.75
CA PRO A 89 5.91 6.53 -9.17
C PRO A 89 6.24 8.00 -9.48
N ALA A 90 5.52 8.93 -8.86
CA ALA A 90 5.76 10.36 -9.03
C ALA A 90 7.11 10.78 -8.44
N ILE A 91 7.44 10.29 -7.23
CA ILE A 91 8.74 10.52 -6.60
C ILE A 91 9.86 9.92 -7.45
N HIS A 92 9.70 8.70 -7.95
CA HIS A 92 10.68 8.05 -8.83
C HIS A 92 10.87 8.80 -10.13
N TYR A 93 9.77 9.20 -10.78
CA TYR A 93 9.83 10.00 -12.01
C TYR A 93 10.55 11.32 -11.77
N TRP A 94 10.16 12.07 -10.72
CA TRP A 94 10.79 13.32 -10.37
C TRP A 94 12.29 13.14 -10.09
N THR A 95 12.62 12.17 -9.24
CA THR A 95 14.00 11.98 -8.81
C THR A 95 14.92 11.50 -9.92
N THR A 96 14.43 10.69 -10.85
CA THR A 96 15.22 10.21 -11.99
C THR A 96 15.27 11.22 -13.14
N TYR A 97 14.17 11.88 -13.47
CA TYR A 97 14.13 12.82 -14.59
C TYR A 97 14.80 14.16 -14.26
N PHE A 98 14.45 14.78 -13.13
CA PHE A 98 14.93 16.11 -12.77
C PHE A 98 16.41 16.08 -12.38
N TRP A 99 16.81 15.13 -11.54
CA TRP A 99 18.19 15.12 -11.03
C TRP A 99 19.19 14.48 -11.99
N ARG A 100 18.82 13.46 -12.78
CA ARG A 100 19.75 12.90 -13.79
C ARG A 100 20.08 13.94 -14.87
N LYS A 101 19.20 14.91 -15.09
CA LYS A 101 19.46 16.04 -15.99
C LYS A 101 20.46 17.04 -15.41
N ASN A 102 20.46 17.24 -14.09
CA ASN A 102 21.33 18.21 -13.42
C ASN A 102 22.68 17.63 -12.97
N ASP A 103 22.79 16.31 -12.76
CA ASP A 103 24.05 15.67 -12.41
C ASP A 103 24.11 14.22 -12.92
N ASN A 104 25.01 13.97 -13.87
CA ASN A 104 25.20 12.65 -14.49
C ASN A 104 26.00 11.68 -13.60
N SER A 105 26.61 12.17 -12.51
CA SER A 105 27.44 11.34 -11.62
C SER A 105 26.66 10.74 -10.44
N LEU A 106 25.46 11.25 -10.15
CA LEU A 106 24.66 10.76 -9.04
C LEU A 106 23.73 9.63 -9.49
N ASN A 107 24.10 8.41 -9.12
CA ASN A 107 23.19 7.27 -9.14
C ASN A 107 21.91 7.65 -8.38
N PRO A 108 20.71 7.37 -8.91
CA PRO A 108 19.49 7.54 -8.14
C PRO A 108 19.69 6.72 -6.87
N THR A 109 19.57 7.35 -5.70
CA THR A 109 19.55 6.68 -4.41
C THR A 109 18.29 5.82 -4.36
N VAL A 110 18.37 4.66 -5.00
CA VAL A 110 17.46 3.56 -4.74
C VAL A 110 17.79 3.16 -3.33
N VAL A 111 16.92 3.54 -2.39
CA VAL A 111 17.00 3.11 -1.00
C VAL A 111 17.06 1.59 -1.02
N VAL A 112 18.25 1.02 -0.81
CA VAL A 112 18.46 -0.42 -0.85
C VAL A 112 17.97 -0.96 0.49
N ALA A 113 16.65 -1.09 0.61
CA ALA A 113 16.09 -1.84 1.70
C ALA A 113 16.59 -3.29 1.62
N SER A 114 16.72 -3.94 2.76
CA SER A 114 17.10 -5.35 2.78
C SER A 114 16.06 -6.15 1.97
N ARG A 115 16.53 -7.21 1.31
CA ARG A 115 15.67 -8.02 0.45
C ARG A 115 14.51 -8.65 1.23
N GLU A 116 14.77 -9.02 2.47
CA GLU A 116 13.80 -9.57 3.41
C GLU A 116 12.70 -8.55 3.70
N PHE A 117 13.08 -7.30 3.94
CA PHE A 117 12.14 -6.21 4.16
C PHE A 117 11.28 -5.94 2.92
N ASP A 118 11.87 -5.95 1.73
CA ASP A 118 11.13 -5.79 0.48
C ASP A 118 10.13 -6.93 0.25
N ILE A 119 10.48 -8.18 0.57
CA ILE A 119 9.57 -9.33 0.50
C ILE A 119 8.40 -9.15 1.48
N LEU A 120 8.68 -8.75 2.73
CA LEU A 120 7.64 -8.49 3.74
C LEU A 120 6.71 -7.36 3.31
N GLN A 121 7.27 -6.26 2.82
CA GLN A 121 6.50 -5.12 2.33
C GLN A 121 5.61 -5.49 1.14
N MET A 122 6.12 -6.28 0.18
CA MET A 122 5.32 -6.75 -0.95
C MET A 122 4.23 -7.74 -0.51
N THR A 123 4.52 -8.59 0.47
CA THR A 123 3.52 -9.53 1.03
C THR A 123 2.38 -8.77 1.70
N LEU A 124 2.70 -7.73 2.49
CA LEU A 124 1.69 -6.87 3.10
C LEU A 124 0.84 -6.17 2.03
N LEU A 125 1.45 -5.58 1.01
CA LEU A 125 0.74 -4.93 -0.09
C LEU A 125 -0.19 -5.88 -0.85
N LEU A 126 0.24 -7.12 -1.07
CA LEU A 126 -0.59 -8.15 -1.69
C LEU A 126 -1.81 -8.48 -0.81
N ALA A 127 -1.61 -8.64 0.50
CA ALA A 127 -2.68 -8.90 1.46
C ALA A 127 -3.69 -7.74 1.52
N VAL A 128 -3.22 -6.49 1.60
CA VAL A 128 -4.09 -5.30 1.58
C VAL A 128 -4.84 -5.19 0.26
N SER A 129 -4.19 -5.46 -0.89
CA SER A 129 -4.86 -5.47 -2.20
C SER A 129 -5.95 -6.52 -2.30
N GLY A 130 -5.72 -7.72 -1.75
CA GLY A 130 -6.74 -8.76 -1.68
C GLY A 130 -7.95 -8.33 -0.86
N LEU A 131 -7.73 -7.66 0.27
CA LEU A 131 -8.82 -7.13 1.10
C LEU A 131 -9.58 -5.99 0.41
N LYS A 132 -8.89 -5.12 -0.35
CA LYS A 132 -9.53 -4.10 -1.20
C LYS A 132 -10.38 -4.73 -2.29
N LEU A 133 -9.85 -5.74 -2.98
CA LEU A 133 -10.59 -6.46 -4.01
C LEU A 133 -11.86 -7.09 -3.43
N TRP A 134 -11.75 -7.75 -2.27
CA TRP A 134 -12.90 -8.28 -1.53
C TRP A 134 -13.91 -7.19 -1.16
N PHE A 135 -13.44 -6.04 -0.66
CA PHE A 135 -14.28 -4.90 -0.30
C PHE A 135 -15.10 -4.40 -1.50
N TRP A 136 -14.47 -4.16 -2.64
CA TRP A 136 -15.15 -3.70 -3.86
C TRP A 136 -16.02 -4.79 -4.49
N ALA A 137 -15.59 -6.05 -4.44
CA ALA A 137 -16.32 -7.15 -5.04
C ALA A 137 -17.58 -7.51 -4.26
N THR A 138 -17.51 -7.53 -2.92
CA THR A 138 -18.57 -8.08 -2.06
C THR A 138 -19.16 -7.07 -1.10
N ARG A 139 -18.33 -6.33 -0.35
CA ARG A 139 -18.82 -5.53 0.78
C ARG A 139 -19.58 -4.29 0.32
N VAL A 140 -19.16 -3.65 -0.75
CA VAL A 140 -19.89 -2.53 -1.37
C VAL A 140 -21.27 -2.97 -1.88
N LEU A 141 -21.38 -4.18 -2.46
CA LEU A 141 -22.66 -4.75 -2.89
C LEU A 141 -23.61 -5.04 -1.71
N GLN A 142 -23.05 -5.42 -0.57
CA GLN A 142 -23.79 -5.71 0.66
C GLN A 142 -24.08 -4.48 1.51
N SER A 143 -23.52 -3.30 1.17
CA SER A 143 -23.83 -2.07 1.91
C SER A 143 -25.32 -1.79 1.75
N ASN A 144 -26.05 -1.84 2.87
CA ASN A 144 -27.50 -1.78 2.87
C ASN A 144 -27.96 -0.45 2.27
N ASN A 145 -28.93 -0.54 1.35
CA ASN A 145 -29.70 0.61 0.89
C ASN A 145 -30.43 1.24 2.09
N ARG A 146 -29.75 2.08 2.88
CA ARG A 146 -30.44 3.07 3.69
C ARG A 146 -30.70 4.24 2.74
N PRO A 147 -31.93 4.41 2.21
CA PRO A 147 -32.23 5.49 1.27
C PRO A 147 -31.95 6.89 1.86
N GLU A 148 -31.77 6.99 3.18
CA GLU A 148 -31.56 8.23 3.92
C GLU A 148 -30.08 8.53 4.26
N CYS A 149 -29.14 7.64 3.91
CA CYS A 149 -27.71 7.81 4.21
C CYS A 149 -26.82 7.36 3.04
N LEU A 150 -26.53 8.28 2.13
CA LEU A 150 -25.62 8.04 1.01
C LEU A 150 -24.16 8.00 1.49
N GLU A 151 -23.50 6.87 1.27
CA GLU A 151 -22.06 6.73 1.49
C GLU A 151 -21.30 7.19 0.24
N TYR A 152 -20.30 8.05 0.44
CA TYR A 152 -19.49 8.61 -0.63
C TYR A 152 -18.06 8.14 -0.53
N GLY A 153 -17.47 7.86 -1.68
CA GLY A 153 -16.06 7.55 -1.82
C GLY A 153 -15.34 8.59 -2.66
N PHE A 154 -14.02 8.50 -2.67
CA PHE A 154 -13.16 9.45 -3.35
C PHE A 154 -12.26 8.70 -4.34
N LEU A 155 -12.34 9.08 -5.62
CA LEU A 155 -11.35 8.66 -6.63
C LEU A 155 -10.58 9.89 -7.12
N PHE A 156 -11.32 10.87 -7.67
CA PHE A 156 -10.88 12.24 -7.99
C PHE A 156 -12.01 13.26 -7.84
N CYS A 157 -13.25 12.77 -7.81
CA CYS A 157 -14.46 13.49 -7.44
C CYS A 157 -15.19 12.69 -6.34
N ARG A 158 -16.06 13.38 -5.59
CA ARG A 158 -17.00 12.73 -4.68
C ARG A 158 -18.00 11.93 -5.51
N LEU A 159 -17.94 10.61 -5.44
CA LEU A 159 -18.86 9.70 -6.12
C LEU A 159 -19.57 8.83 -5.10
N GLU A 160 -20.80 8.44 -5.41
CA GLU A 160 -21.53 7.47 -4.61
C GLU A 160 -20.81 6.12 -4.66
N LEU A 161 -20.62 5.49 -3.49
CA LEU A 161 -19.87 4.23 -3.38
C LEU A 161 -20.42 3.10 -4.26
N LYS A 162 -21.72 3.19 -4.58
CA LYS A 162 -22.48 2.21 -5.35
C LYS A 162 -22.36 2.41 -6.86
N ASP A 163 -21.78 3.51 -7.34
CA ASP A 163 -21.66 3.74 -8.77
C ASP A 163 -20.85 2.60 -9.43
N ASN A 164 -21.47 1.96 -10.43
CA ASN A 164 -20.91 0.80 -11.13
C ASN A 164 -19.61 1.18 -11.86
N ALA A 165 -19.48 2.43 -12.32
CA ALA A 165 -18.27 2.91 -12.95
C ALA A 165 -17.12 3.02 -11.94
N MET A 166 -17.37 3.67 -10.79
CA MET A 166 -16.38 3.78 -9.71
C MET A 166 -15.91 2.41 -9.22
N ARG A 167 -16.83 1.47 -9.02
CA ARG A 167 -16.51 0.11 -8.61
C ARG A 167 -15.66 -0.64 -9.64
N SER A 168 -16.07 -0.60 -10.91
CA SER A 168 -15.34 -1.28 -11.98
C SER A 168 -13.92 -0.76 -12.13
N VAL A 169 -13.73 0.57 -12.06
CA VAL A 169 -12.40 1.20 -12.13
C VAL A 169 -11.50 0.75 -10.99
N ASN A 170 -12.00 0.78 -9.73
CA ASN A 170 -11.21 0.34 -8.58
C ASN A 170 -10.84 -1.15 -8.66
N ILE A 171 -11.77 -2.01 -9.08
CA ILE A 171 -11.49 -3.44 -9.28
C ILE A 171 -10.40 -3.64 -10.34
N CYS A 172 -10.48 -2.94 -11.47
CA CYS A 172 -9.45 -3.03 -12.51
C CYS A 172 -8.07 -2.58 -12.00
N ILE A 173 -8.02 -1.48 -11.25
CA ILE A 173 -6.78 -0.96 -10.65
C ILE A 173 -6.21 -1.96 -9.64
N ASP A 174 -7.04 -2.49 -8.73
CA ASP A 174 -6.62 -3.45 -7.71
C ASP A 174 -6.14 -4.78 -8.34
N CYS A 175 -6.82 -5.29 -9.36
CA CYS A 175 -6.37 -6.46 -10.13
C CYS A 175 -5.01 -6.22 -10.80
N GLY A 176 -4.81 -5.05 -11.42
CA GLY A 176 -3.53 -4.68 -12.03
C GLY A 176 -2.40 -4.59 -10.99
N MET A 177 -2.68 -4.02 -9.82
CA MET A 177 -1.72 -3.94 -8.72
C MET A 177 -1.35 -5.32 -8.17
N ILE A 178 -2.33 -6.20 -7.97
CA ILE A 178 -2.09 -7.59 -7.54
C ILE A 178 -1.16 -8.31 -8.52
N PHE A 179 -1.45 -8.21 -9.82
CA PHE A 179 -0.60 -8.81 -10.85
C PHE A 179 0.84 -8.29 -10.78
N PHE A 180 1.01 -6.96 -10.66
CA PHE A 180 2.31 -6.34 -10.53
C PHE A 180 3.08 -6.81 -9.28
N PHE A 181 2.41 -6.90 -8.12
CA PHE A 181 3.03 -7.36 -6.87
C PHE A 181 3.44 -8.83 -6.94
N ILE A 182 2.60 -9.71 -7.50
CA ILE A 182 2.94 -11.12 -7.71
C ILE A 182 4.14 -11.24 -8.65
N TRP A 183 4.13 -10.52 -9.78
CA TRP A 183 5.24 -10.54 -10.74
C TRP A 183 6.56 -10.08 -10.10
N LYS A 184 6.53 -8.98 -9.34
CA LYS A 184 7.71 -8.45 -8.64
C LYS A 184 8.21 -9.45 -7.58
N LEU A 185 7.30 -10.03 -6.79
CA LEU A 185 7.65 -11.02 -5.77
C LEU A 185 8.28 -12.27 -6.40
N TYR A 186 7.70 -12.79 -7.48
CA TYR A 186 8.24 -13.91 -8.24
C TYR A 186 9.66 -13.62 -8.74
N LYS A 187 9.87 -12.44 -9.33
CA LYS A 187 11.20 -12.02 -9.80
C LYS A 187 12.21 -11.92 -8.66
N MET A 188 11.82 -11.35 -7.51
CA MET A 188 12.69 -11.25 -6.33
C MET A 188 13.05 -12.62 -5.76
N ILE A 189 12.11 -13.57 -5.72
CA ILE A 189 12.37 -14.94 -5.24
C ILE A 189 13.22 -15.73 -6.23
N ASN A 190 13.00 -15.60 -7.54
CA ASN A 190 13.80 -16.37 -8.50
C ASN A 190 15.24 -15.85 -8.63
N SER A 191 15.47 -14.57 -8.33
CA SER A 191 16.79 -13.95 -8.35
C SER A 191 17.72 -14.39 -7.20
N SER A 192 17.27 -15.18 -6.18
CA SER A 192 18.19 -15.72 -5.13
C SER A 192 19.11 -16.81 -5.62
N LYS A 193 18.76 -17.49 -6.71
CA LYS A 193 19.37 -18.77 -7.04
C LYS A 193 20.79 -18.75 -7.65
N PRO A 194 21.48 -17.62 -7.96
CA PRO A 194 22.74 -17.73 -8.69
C PRO A 194 23.98 -18.07 -7.85
N LEU A 195 23.91 -18.23 -6.51
CA LEU A 195 25.13 -18.47 -5.70
C LEU A 195 25.43 -19.95 -5.38
N GLU A 196 24.48 -20.87 -5.58
CA GLU A 196 24.68 -22.29 -5.23
C GLU A 196 25.25 -23.13 -6.39
N GLN A 197 25.35 -22.56 -7.59
CA GLN A 197 25.97 -23.20 -8.75
C GLN A 197 27.44 -22.82 -8.97
N ALA A 198 28.04 -22.04 -8.07
CA ALA A 198 29.41 -21.52 -8.20
C ALA A 198 30.46 -22.23 -7.32
N LEU A 199 30.11 -23.32 -6.64
CA LEU A 199 31.12 -24.21 -6.03
C LEU A 199 31.54 -25.24 -7.09
N PRO A 200 32.73 -25.10 -7.71
CA PRO A 200 33.26 -26.20 -8.50
C PRO A 200 33.45 -27.40 -7.57
N ASN A 201 32.92 -28.55 -7.98
CA ASN A 201 33.33 -29.84 -7.44
C ASN A 201 34.85 -29.95 -7.61
N GLU A 202 35.63 -29.67 -6.56
CA GLU A 202 36.99 -30.18 -6.44
C GLU A 202 36.88 -31.70 -6.34
N LYS A 203 36.91 -32.30 -7.53
CA LYS A 203 37.18 -33.72 -7.71
C LYS A 203 38.60 -33.97 -7.21
N GLU A 204 38.71 -34.72 -6.14
CA GLU A 204 39.25 -36.07 -6.20
C GLU A 204 40.40 -36.26 -7.21
N GLU A 205 41.60 -35.74 -6.90
CA GLU A 205 42.86 -36.22 -7.47
C GLU A 205 44.00 -35.97 -6.46
N ASP A 206 44.90 -36.95 -6.34
CA ASP A 206 46.15 -36.98 -5.55
C ASP A 206 46.14 -37.70 -4.19
N ILE A 207 45.92 -39.03 -4.23
CA ILE A 207 46.79 -39.98 -3.51
C ILE A 207 47.17 -41.11 -4.47
N LYS A 208 48.39 -41.04 -5.00
CA LYS A 208 49.14 -42.17 -5.56
C LYS A 208 50.53 -42.20 -4.94
#